data_AF-A0A382S5K8-F1
#
_entry.id   AF-A0A382S5K8-F1
#
_cell.length_a   1.000
_cell.length_b   1.000
_cell.length_c   1.000
_cell.angle_alpha   90.00
_cell.angle_beta   90.00
_cell.angle_gamma   90.00
#
_symmetry.space_group_name_H-M   'P 1'
#
loop_
_entity.id
_entity.type
_entity.pdbx_description
1 polymer ?
#
loop_
_entity_poly.entity_id
_entity_poly.type
_entity_poly.pdbx_seq_one_letter_code
_entity_poly.pdbx_strand_id
1 'polypeptide(L)' 'MEQTNNHIAICVATYKRPGLLKECLSKIDLLELPKKNKIFLIVVDNDVNETAKSTVDL' A
#
# COMPACT_ATOMS: atom_id res chain seq x y z
N MET A 1 18.63 -16.93 -3.74
CA MET A 1 17.49 -16.10 -4.17
C MET A 1 17.94 -15.27 -5.34
N GLU A 2 17.30 -15.43 -6.51
CA GLU A 2 17.64 -14.62 -7.69
C GLU A 2 17.49 -13.13 -7.41
N GLN A 3 18.49 -12.37 -7.81
CA GLN A 3 18.54 -10.93 -7.67
C GLN A 3 17.67 -10.28 -8.75
N THR A 4 16.36 -10.28 -8.57
CA THR A 4 15.42 -9.55 -9.42
C THR A 4 15.41 -8.06 -9.06
N ASN A 5 15.43 -7.20 -10.08
CA ASN A 5 15.42 -5.73 -9.95
C ASN A 5 14.15 -5.18 -10.60
N ASN A 6 13.00 -5.64 -10.13
CA ASN A 6 11.70 -5.26 -10.68
C ASN A 6 11.18 -4.01 -9.99
N HIS A 7 10.41 -3.23 -10.74
CA HIS A 7 9.56 -2.18 -10.20
C HIS A 7 8.14 -2.74 -10.06
N ILE A 8 7.65 -2.82 -8.83
CA ILE A 8 6.33 -3.37 -8.51
C ILE A 8 5.45 -2.23 -7.99
N ALA A 9 4.32 -1.99 -8.65
CA ALA A 9 3.31 -1.06 -8.16
C ALA A 9 2.16 -1.84 -7.53
N ILE A 10 1.82 -1.51 -6.28
CA ILE A 10 0.68 -2.06 -5.54
C ILE A 10 -0.33 -0.93 -5.40
N CYS A 11 -1.45 -1.05 -6.11
CA CYS A 11 -2.54 -0.07 -6.06
C CYS A 11 -3.65 -0.56 -5.13
N VAL A 12 -4.00 0.23 -4.12
CA VAL A 12 -5.07 -0.07 -3.17
C VAL A 12 -6.15 1.00 -3.30
N ALA A 13 -7.29 0.65 -3.92
CA ALA A 13 -8.46 1.51 -3.94
C ALA A 13 -9.27 1.32 -2.65
N THR A 14 -9.75 2.42 -2.07
CA THR A 14 -10.50 2.42 -0.80
C THR A 14 -11.64 3.44 -0.84
N TYR A 15 -12.64 3.24 0.04
CA TYR A 15 -13.76 4.16 0.23
C TYR A 15 -14.34 3.95 1.64
N LYS A 16 -14.23 4.96 2.52
CA LYS A 16 -14.83 4.97 3.87
C LYS A 16 -14.49 3.76 4.75
N ARG A 17 -13.30 3.19 4.61
CA ARG A 17 -12.85 1.99 5.35
C ARG A 17 -11.43 2.15 5.93
N PRO A 18 -11.17 3.19 6.75
CA PRO A 18 -9.82 3.47 7.26
C PRO A 18 -9.24 2.31 8.09
N GLY A 19 -10.06 1.63 8.89
CA GLY A 19 -9.61 0.47 9.69
C GLY A 19 -9.11 -0.69 8.83
N LEU A 20 -9.86 -1.05 7.79
CA LEU A 20 -9.48 -2.13 6.87
C LEU A 20 -8.28 -1.74 6.01
N LEU A 21 -8.20 -0.47 5.59
CA LEU A 21 -7.02 0.04 4.89
C LEU A 21 -5.78 -0.10 5.76
N LYS A 22 -5.85 0.32 7.03
CA LYS A 22 -4.73 0.21 7.98
C LYS A 22 -4.25 -1.23 8.10
N GLU A 23 -5.17 -2.17 8.24
CA GLU A 23 -4.84 -3.60 8.30
C GLU A 23 -4.16 -4.06 7.00
N CYS A 24 -4.75 -3.74 5.83
CA CYS A 24 -4.20 -4.10 4.53
C CYS A 24 -2.76 -3.58 4.36
N LEU A 25 -2.52 -2.30 4.65
CA LEU A 25 -1.19 -1.69 4.53
C LEU A 25 -0.18 -2.35 5.48
N SER A 26 -0.59 -2.67 6.71
CA SER A 26 0.28 -3.38 7.66
C SER A 26 0.67 -4.79 7.18
N LYS A 27 -0.17 -5.45 6.40
CA LYS A 27 0.16 -6.77 5.82
C LYS A 27 1.06 -6.65 4.60
N ILE A 28 0.91 -5.59 3.80
CA ILE A 28 1.80 -5.29 2.67
C ILE A 28 3.23 -5.01 3.15
N ASP A 29 3.38 -4.29 4.26
CA ASP A 29 4.70 -3.98 4.86
C ASP A 29 5.46 -5.24 5.34
N LEU A 30 4.74 -6.31 5.66
CA LEU A 30 5.31 -7.60 6.07
C LEU A 30 5.70 -8.51 4.89
N LEU A 31 5.47 -8.10 3.64
CA LEU A 31 5.81 -8.93 2.49
C LEU A 31 7.33 -9.05 2.34
N GLU A 32 7.85 -10.27 2.48
CA GLU A 32 9.25 -10.56 2.16
C GLU A 32 9.45 -10.54 0.64
N LEU A 33 10.02 -9.44 0.14
CA LEU A 33 10.38 -9.29 -1.27
C LEU A 33 11.90 -9.34 -1.45
N PRO A 34 12.41 -9.90 -2.57
CA PRO A 34 13.84 -9.85 -2.87
C PRO A 34 14.37 -8.41 -2.77
N LYS A 35 15.46 -8.20 -2.03
CA LYS A 35 15.99 -6.88 -1.60
C LYS A 35 16.25 -5.87 -2.72
N LYS A 36 16.32 -6.30 -3.98
CA LYS A 36 16.54 -5.42 -5.14
C LYS A 36 15.24 -4.93 -5.80
N ASN A 37 14.07 -5.43 -5.39
CA ASN A 37 12.82 -4.94 -5.93
C ASN A 37 12.45 -3.59 -5.31
N LYS A 38 11.98 -2.67 -6.15
CA LYS A 38 11.45 -1.38 -5.72
C LYS A 38 9.91 -1.46 -5.71
N ILE A 39 9.31 -1.15 -4.58
CA ILE A 39 7.86 -1.18 -4.40
C ILE A 39 7.33 0.26 -4.42
N PHE A 40 6.24 0.47 -5.14
CA PHE A 40 5.46 1.69 -5.13
C PHE A 40 4.07 1.34 -4.60
N LEU A 41 3.72 1.86 -3.42
CA LEU A 41 2.38 1.72 -2.87
C LEU A 41 1.57 2.96 -3.26
N ILE A 42 0.44 2.74 -3.93
CA ILE A 42 -0.44 3.81 -4.41
C ILE A 42 -1.81 3.59 -3.79
N VAL A 43 -2.27 4.53 -2.96
CA VAL A 43 -3.62 4.48 -2.38
C VAL A 43 -4.53 5.41 -3.16
N VAL A 44 -5.62 4.86 -3.70
CA VAL A 44 -6.67 5.63 -4.37
C VAL A 44 -7.85 5.75 -3.42
N ASP A 45 -7.99 6.92 -2.79
CA ASP A 45 -9.14 7.23 -1.96
C ASP A 45 -10.30 7.73 -2.83
N ASN A 46 -11.33 6.90 -2.96
CA ASN A 46 -12.52 7.26 -3.72
C ASN A 46 -13.54 8.07 -2.90
N ASP A 47 -13.22 8.41 -1.64
CA ASP A 47 -14.08 9.24 -0.82
C ASP A 47 -13.74 10.72 -0.95
N VAL A 48 -14.75 11.54 -1.26
CA VAL A 48 -14.60 13.00 -1.42
C VAL A 48 -14.09 13.69 -0.16
N ASN A 49 -14.30 13.08 1.01
CA ASN A 49 -13.83 13.60 2.30
C ASN A 49 -12.43 13.07 2.67
N GLU A 50 -11.75 12.37 1.77
CA GLU A 50 -10.40 11.84 1.98
C GLU A 50 -10.29 10.98 3.26
N THR A 51 -11.27 10.08 3.50
CA THR A 51 -11.31 9.29 4.75
C THR A 51 -10.10 8.38 4.94
N ALA A 52 -9.34 8.06 3.89
CA ALA A 52 -8.09 7.32 3.97
C ALA A 52 -6.90 8.17 4.44
N LYS A 53 -6.97 9.50 4.36
CA LYS A 53 -5.83 10.40 4.65
C LYS A 53 -5.21 10.16 6.02
N SER A 54 -6.07 10.06 7.04
CA SER A 54 -5.67 9.78 8.42
C SER A 54 -4.98 8.42 8.62
N THR A 55 -5.08 7.52 7.65
CA THR A 55 -4.47 6.18 7.67
C THR A 55 -3.13 6.15 6.91
N VAL A 56 -2.92 7.05 5.95
CA VAL A 56 -1.74 7.06 5.06
C VAL A 56 -0.70 8.10 5.51
N ASP A 57 -1.11 9.26 6.03
CA ASP A 57 -0.23 10.39 6.39
C ASP A 57 0.40 10.27 7.80
N LEU A 58 0.84 9.08 8.22
CA LEU A 58 1.46 8.85 9.55
C LEU A 58 2.95 9.25 9.61
#